data_AF-A0A6I3SIN3-F1
#
_entry.id   AF-A0A6I3SIN3-F1
#
_cell.length_a   1.000
_cell.length_b   1.000
_cell.length_c   1.000
_cell.angle_alpha   90.00
_cell.angle_beta   90.00
_cell.angle_gamma   90.00
#
_symmetry.space_group_name_H-M   'P 1'
#
loop_
_entity.id
_entity.type
_entity.pdbx_description
1 polymer ?
#
loop_
_entity_poly.entity_id
_entity_poly.type
_entity_poly.pdbx_seq_one_letter_code
_entity_poly.pdbx_strand_id
1 'polypeptide(L)' 'MITRVTVECTECGTVRNKVIAAHPHVVLGEDILAEMNRTETCPYCDQTGVRPIEEVA' A
#
# COMPACT_ATOMS: atom_id res chain seq x y z
N MET A 1 -4.90 -9.96 10.06
CA MET A 1 -5.37 -10.09 8.66
C MET A 1 -4.79 -8.94 7.86
N ILE A 2 -4.21 -9.20 6.69
CA ILE A 2 -3.67 -8.17 5.79
C ILE A 2 -4.65 -7.93 4.65
N THR A 3 -4.72 -6.69 4.19
CA THR A 3 -5.53 -6.32 3.02
C THR A 3 -4.60 -5.75 1.97
N ARG A 4 -4.76 -6.21 0.72
CA ARG A 4 -4.09 -5.62 -0.44
C ARG A 4 -5.08 -4.67 -1.09
N VAL A 5 -4.69 -3.41 -1.25
CA VAL A 5 -5.51 -2.39 -1.89
C VAL A 5 -4.78 -1.84 -3.11
N THR A 6 -5.51 -1.64 -4.20
CA THR A 6 -5.00 -0.98 -5.39
C THR A 6 -5.04 0.53 -5.16
N VAL A 7 -3.88 1.17 -5.27
CA VAL A 7 -3.73 2.61 -5.05
C VAL A 7 -3.04 3.26 -6.26
N GLU A 8 -3.40 4.50 -6.52
CA GLU A 8 -2.74 5.36 -7.49
C GLU A 8 -1.78 6.30 -6.76
N CYS A 9 -0.55 6.46 -7.27
CA CYS A 9 0.36 7.47 -6.76
C CYS A 9 -0.10 8.88 -7.18
N THR A 10 -0.23 9.79 -6.21
CA THR A 10 -0.69 11.16 -6.48
C THR A 10 0.29 12.00 -7.29
N GLU A 11 1.58 11.62 -7.27
CA GLU A 11 2.65 12.39 -7.89
C GLU A 11 2.91 11.99 -9.34
N CYS A 12 2.91 10.68 -9.62
CA CYS A 12 3.23 10.15 -10.96
C CYS A 12 2.07 9.44 -11.65
N GLY A 13 0.91 9.30 -10.99
CA GLY A 13 -0.26 8.61 -11.53
C GLY A 13 -0.08 7.10 -11.68
N THR A 14 1.00 6.52 -11.16
CA THR A 14 1.24 5.08 -11.27
C THR A 14 0.28 4.31 -10.38
N VAL A 15 -0.41 3.32 -10.96
CA VAL A 15 -1.23 2.34 -10.23
C VAL A 15 -0.35 1.23 -9.66
N ARG A 16 -0.46 0.99 -8.35
CA ARG A 16 0.31 -0.03 -7.62
C ARG A 16 -0.52 -0.67 -6.52
N ASN A 17 -0.10 -1.86 -6.10
CA ASN A 17 -0.70 -2.51 -4.94
C ASN A 17 0.01 -2.08 -3.66
N LYS A 18 -0.76 -1.71 -2.64
CA LYS A 18 -0.28 -1.41 -1.29
C LYS A 18 -0.81 -2.45 -0.31
N VAL A 19 0.10 -3.00 0.51
CA VAL A 19 -0.29 -3.89 1.61
C VAL A 19 -0.55 -3.04 2.84
N ILE A 20 -1.72 -3.21 3.45
CA ILE A 20 -2.11 -2.54 4.68
C ILE A 20 -2.56 -3.55 5.73
N ALA A 21 -2.33 -3.23 6.99
CA ALA A 21 -2.89 -3.98 8.10
C ALA A 21 -4.40 -3.73 8.17
N ALA A 22 -5.23 -4.78 8.16
CA ALA A 22 -6.68 -4.62 8.31
C ALA A 22 -7.06 -4.09 9.71
N HIS A 23 -6.18 -4.30 10.70
CA HIS A 23 -6.35 -3.82 12.07
C HIS A 23 -5.04 -3.21 12.58
N PRO A 24 -5.05 -1.95 13.06
CA PRO A 24 -3.84 -1.23 13.48
C PRO A 24 -3.19 -1.77 14.76
N HIS A 25 -3.88 -2.62 15.52
CA HIS A 25 -3.40 -3.17 16.80
C HIS A 25 -2.88 -4.61 16.72
N VAL A 26 -2.81 -5.19 15.53
CA VAL A 26 -2.34 -6.58 15.38
C VAL A 26 -0.83 -6.60 15.29
N VAL A 27 -0.18 -7.42 16.11
CA VAL A 27 1.24 -7.75 15.95
C VAL A 27 1.39 -8.50 14.63
N LEU A 28 2.00 -7.85 13.65
CA LEU A 28 2.31 -8.45 12.35
C LEU A 28 3.63 -9.20 12.44
N GLY A 29 3.72 -10.35 11.78
CA GLY A 29 5.00 -11.03 11.59
C GLY A 29 5.98 -10.16 10.80
N GLU A 30 7.28 -10.38 11.02
CA GLU A 30 8.36 -9.59 10.39
C GLU A 30 8.25 -9.58 8.84
N ASP A 31 7.87 -10.70 8.24
CA ASP A 31 7.67 -10.82 6.78
C ASP A 31 6.58 -9.87 6.25
N ILE A 32 5.49 -9.71 7.02
CA ILE A 32 4.38 -8.83 6.65
C ILE A 32 4.80 -7.38 6.79
N LEU A 33 5.53 -7.06 7.85
CA LEU A 33 6.05 -5.71 8.07
C LEU A 33 7.02 -5.31 6.95
N ALA A 34 7.89 -6.24 6.52
CA ALA A 34 8.79 -6.02 5.39
C ALA A 34 8.03 -5.73 4.08
N GLU A 35 6.96 -6.49 3.79
CA GLU A 35 6.15 -6.27 2.59
C GLU A 35 5.34 -4.96 2.64
N MET A 36 4.84 -4.58 3.82
CA MET A 36 4.19 -3.28 4.02
C MET A 36 5.14 -2.12 3.75
N ASN A 37 6.35 -2.17 4.31
CA ASN A 37 7.39 -1.15 4.06
C ASN A 37 7.79 -1.11 2.60
N ARG A 38 7.94 -2.27 1.94
CA ARG A 38 8.26 -2.34 0.51
C ARG A 38 7.20 -1.68 -0.37
N THR A 39 5.95 -1.78 0.03
CA THR A 39 4.81 -1.19 -0.69
C THR A 39 4.37 0.17 -0.14
N GLU A 40 5.11 0.74 0.81
CA GLU A 40 4.83 2.08 1.34
C GLU A 40 5.13 3.15 0.29
N THR A 41 6.30 3.05 -0.36
CA THR A 41 6.83 4.05 -1.29
C THR A 41 6.59 3.66 -2.75
N CYS A 42 6.28 4.63 -3.60
CA CYS A 42 6.11 4.41 -5.03
C CYS A 42 7.45 4.06 -5.70
N PRO A 43 7.58 2.92 -6.39
CA PRO A 43 8.87 2.48 -6.94
C PRO A 43 9.36 3.29 -8.16
N TYR A 44 8.55 4.24 -8.64
CA TYR A 44 8.86 5.04 -9.84
C TYR A 44 9.26 6.48 -9.52
N CYS A 45 8.77 7.03 -8.42
CA CYS A 45 9.02 8.43 -8.04
C CYS A 45 9.46 8.59 -6.59
N ASP A 46 9.63 7.48 -5.85
CA ASP A 46 10.02 7.44 -4.44
C ASP A 46 9.11 8.27 -3.50
N GLN A 47 7.86 8.50 -3.91
CA GLN A 47 6.87 9.24 -3.14
C GLN A 47 5.88 8.32 -2.42
N THR A 48 5.42 8.74 -1.25
CA THR A 48 4.46 7.98 -0.42
C THR A 48 3.00 8.38 -0.65
N GLY A 49 2.77 9.48 -1.39
CA GLY A 49 1.44 9.98 -1.75
C GLY A 49 0.65 8.96 -2.56
N VAL A 50 -0.49 8.53 -2.01
CA VAL A 50 -1.36 7.51 -2.62
C VAL A 50 -2.83 7.88 -2.45
N ARG A 51 -3.64 7.54 -3.46
CA ARG A 51 -5.09 7.62 -3.45
C ARG A 51 -5.66 6.22 -3.70
N PRO A 52 -6.61 5.71 -2.90
CA PRO A 52 -7.27 4.44 -3.19
C PRO A 52 -8.05 4.55 -4.50
N ILE A 53 -7.91 3.54 -5.35
CA ILE A 53 -8.79 3.39 -6.51
C ILE A 53 -9.96 2.57 -5.99
N GLU A 54 -11.09 3.21 -5.75
CA GLU A 54 -12.33 2.47 -5.52
C GLU A 54 -12.64 1.72 -6.81
N GLU A 55 -12.55 0.38 -6.76
CA GLU A 55 -13.16 -0.46 -7.79
C GLU A 55 -14.67 -0.17 -7.73
N VAL A 56 -15.14 0.72 -8.61
CA VAL A 56 -16.56 0.92 -8.84
C VAL A 56 -17.10 -0.39 -9.41
N ALA A 57 -17.66 -1.23 -8.53
CA ALA A 57 -18.42 -2.41 -8.89
C ALA A 57 -19.83 -2.04 -9.35
#